data_AF-A0A4Y7SAP8-F1
#
_entry.id   AF-A0A4Y7SAP8-F1
#
_cell.length_a   1.000
_cell.length_b   1.000
_cell.length_c   1.000
_cell.angle_alpha   90.00
_cell.angle_beta   90.00
_cell.angle_gamma   90.00
#
_symmetry.space_group_name_H-M   'P 1'
#
loop_
_entity.id
_entity.type
_entity.pdbx_description
1 polymer ?
#
loop_
_entity_poly.entity_id
_entity_poly.type
_entity_poly.pdbx_seq_one_letter_code
_entity_poly.pdbx_strand_id
1 'polypeptide(L)'
;MTKCKANGQEEIWRLTSSLLRKKNICWAPPEDVGDVLGAMVTDKSDKSPVKEGRKRLKTILIAESAWLIWTLRCTWIMDHGGGAEKAVTANEAGNRWTSLMNNKLNFDILSSNERRYKTKATSRKLVKSTWE
;
A
#
# COMPACT_ATOMS: atom_id res chain seq x y z
N MET A 1 8.07 -13.69 -3.32
CA MET A 1 7.58 -12.33 -3.02
C MET A 1 7.73 -11.99 -1.55
N THR A 2 7.40 -12.90 -0.62
CA THR A 2 7.43 -12.61 0.83
C THR A 2 8.71 -13.04 1.57
N LYS A 3 9.54 -13.90 0.99
CA LYS A 3 10.77 -14.42 1.64
C LYS A 3 12.07 -13.95 0.98
N CYS A 4 12.03 -12.95 0.08
CA CYS A 4 13.19 -12.56 -0.72
C CYS A 4 13.86 -11.32 -0.14
N LYS A 5 15.09 -11.49 0.35
CA LYS A 5 15.85 -10.40 1.02
C LYS A 5 16.42 -9.35 0.04
N ALA A 6 16.62 -9.70 -1.23
CA ALA A 6 17.36 -8.89 -2.20
C ALA A 6 16.54 -7.75 -2.87
N ASN A 7 15.31 -7.46 -2.40
CA ASN A 7 14.33 -6.73 -3.22
C ASN A 7 13.82 -5.43 -2.57
N GLY A 8 14.46 -4.97 -1.49
CA GLY A 8 13.95 -3.83 -0.70
C GLY A 8 12.60 -4.10 -0.01
N GLN A 9 12.18 -5.37 0.05
CA GLN A 9 10.90 -5.80 0.64
C GLN A 9 10.80 -5.40 2.11
N GLU A 10 11.88 -5.63 2.88
CA GLU A 10 11.92 -5.34 4.31
C GLU A 10 11.69 -3.85 4.58
N GLU A 11 12.33 -2.99 3.77
CA GLU A 11 12.16 -1.54 3.89
C GLU A 11 10.72 -1.11 3.56
N ILE A 12 10.13 -1.66 2.51
CA ILE A 12 8.73 -1.38 2.14
C ILE A 12 7.78 -1.78 3.28
N TRP A 13 7.93 -2.98 3.85
CA TRP A 13 7.08 -3.43 4.95
C TRP A 13 7.32 -2.65 6.24
N ARG A 14 8.55 -2.22 6.49
CA ARG A 14 8.90 -1.33 7.62
C ARG A 14 8.20 0.02 7.49
N LEU A 15 8.20 0.63 6.30
CA LEU A 15 7.53 1.90 6.02
C LEU A 15 6.01 1.77 6.16
N THR A 16 5.42 0.71 5.60
CA THR A 16 3.99 0.40 5.73
C THR A 16 3.57 0.23 7.18
N SER A 17 4.33 -0.54 7.95
CA SER A 17 4.08 -0.75 9.39
C SER A 17 4.20 0.55 10.18
N SER A 18 5.20 1.38 9.85
CA SER A 18 5.39 2.69 10.48
C SER A 18 4.19 3.61 10.25
N LEU A 19 3.68 3.66 9.02
CA LEU A 19 2.54 4.50 8.67
C LEU A 19 1.23 3.99 9.32
N LEU A 20 1.00 2.67 9.33
CA LEU A 20 -0.16 2.07 10.00
C LEU A 20 -0.13 2.30 11.51
N ARG A 21 1.05 2.17 12.14
CA ARG A 21 1.22 2.45 13.57
C ARG A 21 0.92 3.90 13.91
N LYS A 22 1.36 4.86 13.09
CA LYS A 22 1.01 6.29 13.25
C LYS A 22 -0.50 6.54 13.22
N LYS A 23 -1.27 5.67 12.56
CA LYS A 23 -2.73 5.74 12.47
C LYS A 23 -3.46 4.86 13.51
N ASN A 24 -2.72 4.33 14.49
CA ASN A 24 -3.23 3.42 15.52
C ASN A 24 -3.90 2.15 14.92
N ILE A 25 -3.35 1.66 13.81
CA ILE A 25 -3.77 0.40 13.20
C ILE A 25 -2.71 -0.64 13.52
N CYS A 26 -3.04 -1.58 14.41
CA CYS A 26 -2.19 -2.71 14.73
C CYS A 26 -2.12 -3.65 13.52
N TRP A 27 -0.91 -3.83 13.00
CA TRP A 27 -0.66 -4.71 11.87
C TRP A 27 0.77 -5.25 11.92
N ALA A 28 0.91 -6.52 11.59
CA ALA A 28 2.19 -7.19 11.44
C ALA A 28 2.46 -7.43 9.93
N PRO A 29 3.72 -7.34 9.48
CA PRO A 29 4.09 -7.68 8.12
C PRO A 29 3.60 -9.08 7.72
N PRO A 30 3.21 -9.28 6.44
CA PRO A 30 2.70 -10.56 5.97
C PRO A 30 3.85 -11.54 5.76
N GLU A 31 3.66 -12.79 6.16
CA GLU A 31 4.63 -13.87 5.97
C GLU A 31 4.43 -14.56 4.62
N ASP A 32 3.19 -14.60 4.14
CA ASP A 32 2.83 -15.18 2.85
C ASP A 32 1.84 -14.33 2.04
N VAL A 33 1.49 -14.84 0.86
CA VAL A 33 0.53 -14.17 -0.05
C VAL A 33 -0.89 -14.24 0.51
N GLY A 34 -1.22 -15.28 1.26
CA GLY A 34 -2.50 -15.43 1.96
C GLY A 34 -2.73 -14.31 2.97
N ASP A 35 -1.70 -13.89 3.71
CA ASP A 35 -1.77 -12.75 4.62
C ASP A 35 -2.08 -11.44 3.88
N VAL A 36 -1.46 -11.25 2.71
CA VAL A 36 -1.70 -10.07 1.85
C VAL A 36 -3.15 -10.05 1.36
N LEU A 37 -3.66 -11.18 0.90
CA LEU A 37 -5.04 -11.31 0.41
C LEU A 37 -6.05 -11.20 1.55
N GLY A 38 -5.77 -11.84 2.69
CA GLY A 38 -6.60 -11.82 3.89
C GLY A 38 -6.72 -10.43 4.49
N ALA A 39 -5.66 -9.61 4.40
CA ALA A 39 -5.72 -8.23 4.83
C ALA A 39 -6.72 -7.36 4.04
N MET A 40 -7.13 -7.80 2.85
CA MET A 40 -8.13 -7.12 2.02
C MET A 40 -9.56 -7.55 2.36
N VAL A 41 -9.74 -8.62 3.15
CA VAL A 41 -11.05 -9.11 3.57
C VAL A 41 -11.56 -8.21 4.69
N THR A 42 -12.57 -7.38 4.38
CA THR A 42 -13.20 -6.50 5.36
C THR A 42 -14.43 -7.16 5.99
N ASP A 43 -14.49 -7.15 7.32
CA ASP A 43 -15.72 -7.47 8.04
C ASP A 43 -16.76 -6.37 7.79
N LYS A 44 -17.91 -6.77 7.25
CA LYS A 44 -19.06 -5.91 6.88
C LYS A 44 -19.95 -5.55 8.08
N SER A 45 -19.68 -6.11 9.26
CA SER A 45 -20.51 -5.96 10.46
C SER A 45 -20.56 -4.51 10.99
N ASP A 46 -19.48 -3.73 10.80
CA ASP A 46 -19.33 -2.41 11.42
C ASP A 46 -19.21 -1.29 10.37
N LYS A 47 -20.23 -0.41 10.33
CA LYS A 47 -20.43 0.67 9.36
C LYS A 47 -19.90 2.04 9.81
N SER A 48 -19.17 2.13 10.91
CA SER A 48 -18.62 3.42 11.36
C SER A 48 -17.68 4.03 10.30
N PRO A 49 -17.91 5.28 9.83
CA PRO A 49 -17.08 5.91 8.80
C PRO A 49 -15.59 5.99 9.16
N VAL A 50 -15.27 6.14 10.44
CA VAL A 50 -13.88 6.17 10.93
C VAL A 50 -13.22 4.80 10.80
N LYS A 51 -13.95 3.73 11.14
CA LYS A 51 -13.44 2.36 11.00
C LYS A 51 -13.34 1.98 9.53
N GLU A 52 -14.29 2.42 8.70
CA GLU A 52 -14.26 2.20 7.26
C GLU A 52 -13.05 2.87 6.60
N GLY A 53 -12.77 4.13 6.93
CA GLY A 53 -11.59 4.83 6.45
C GLY A 53 -10.28 4.15 6.85
N ARG A 54 -10.15 3.71 8.11
CA ARG A 54 -8.97 2.97 8.59
C ARG A 54 -8.81 1.60 7.91
N LYS A 55 -9.91 0.86 7.73
CA LYS A 55 -9.92 -0.42 7.00
C LYS A 55 -9.44 -0.20 5.57
N ARG A 56 -10.01 0.79 4.89
CA ARG A 56 -9.64 1.17 3.52
C ARG A 56 -8.18 1.57 3.41
N LEU A 57 -7.67 2.39 4.33
CA LEU A 57 -6.26 2.77 4.37
C LEU A 57 -5.36 1.53 4.51
N LYS A 58 -5.69 0.64 5.44
CA LYS A 58 -4.95 -0.62 5.63
C LYS A 58 -4.91 -1.45 4.33
N THR A 59 -6.06 -1.62 3.68
CA THR A 59 -6.15 -2.36 2.42
C THR A 59 -5.29 -1.71 1.33
N ILE A 60 -5.37 -0.38 1.14
CA ILE A 60 -4.56 0.35 0.16
C ILE A 60 -3.08 0.15 0.45
N LEU A 61 -2.63 0.41 1.68
CA LEU A 61 -1.21 0.33 2.02
C LEU A 61 -0.64 -1.07 1.78
N ILE A 62 -1.38 -2.12 2.15
CA ILE A 62 -0.91 -3.50 1.98
C ILE A 62 -0.92 -3.91 0.51
N ALA A 63 -1.99 -3.61 -0.22
CA ALA A 63 -2.11 -3.98 -1.64
C ALA A 63 -1.03 -3.30 -2.50
N GLU A 64 -0.86 -1.99 -2.34
CA GLU A 64 0.11 -1.21 -3.11
C GLU A 64 1.55 -1.60 -2.76
N SER A 65 1.83 -1.87 -1.49
CA SER A 65 3.15 -2.35 -1.05
C SER A 65 3.46 -3.72 -1.64
N ALA A 66 2.51 -4.66 -1.58
CA ALA A 66 2.68 -5.99 -2.16
C ALA A 66 2.90 -5.92 -3.67
N TRP A 67 2.12 -5.10 -4.38
CA TRP A 67 2.28 -4.87 -5.81
C TRP A 67 3.65 -4.26 -6.15
N LEU A 68 4.12 -3.29 -5.38
CA LEU A 68 5.45 -2.71 -5.58
C LEU A 68 6.54 -3.77 -5.37
N ILE A 69 6.48 -4.54 -4.28
CA ILE A 69 7.44 -5.63 -4.00
C ILE A 69 7.46 -6.64 -5.15
N TRP A 70 6.28 -7.03 -5.63
CA TRP A 70 6.15 -7.92 -6.78
C TRP A 70 6.81 -7.33 -8.03
N THR A 71 6.54 -6.06 -8.31
CA THR A 71 7.09 -5.35 -9.47
C THR A 71 8.61 -5.24 -9.39
N LEU A 72 9.16 -4.83 -8.26
CA LEU A 72 10.62 -4.73 -8.04
C LEU A 72 11.30 -6.09 -8.22
N ARG A 73 10.70 -7.17 -7.73
CA ARG A 73 11.19 -8.53 -7.95
C ARG A 73 11.18 -8.89 -9.43
N CYS A 74 10.08 -8.61 -10.12
CA CYS A 74 9.91 -8.93 -11.53
C CYS A 74 10.96 -8.21 -12.40
N THR A 75 11.14 -6.90 -12.20
CA THR A 75 12.21 -6.12 -12.85
C THR A 75 13.60 -6.70 -12.55
N TRP A 76 13.89 -7.02 -11.28
CA TRP A 76 15.18 -7.60 -10.91
C TRP A 76 15.47 -8.95 -11.58
N ILE A 77 14.47 -9.84 -11.67
CA ILE A 77 14.66 -11.16 -12.30
C ILE A 77 14.71 -11.04 -13.83
N MET A 78 13.77 -10.31 -14.44
CA MET A 78 13.60 -10.30 -15.90
C MET A 78 14.56 -9.34 -16.60
N ASP A 79 14.76 -8.14 -16.07
CA ASP A 79 15.56 -7.09 -16.73
C ASP A 79 17.04 -7.15 -16.33
N HIS A 80 17.34 -7.78 -15.19
CA HIS A 80 18.66 -7.77 -14.57
C HIS A 80 19.23 -9.18 -14.30
N GLY A 81 18.52 -10.24 -14.70
CA GLY A 81 18.98 -11.61 -14.61
C GLY A 81 19.16 -12.13 -13.18
N GLY A 82 18.65 -11.41 -12.16
CA GLY A 82 18.81 -11.79 -10.76
C GLY A 82 20.20 -11.51 -10.17
N GLY A 83 21.00 -10.64 -10.79
CA GLY A 83 22.32 -10.25 -10.28
C GLY A 83 22.23 -9.42 -8.98
N ALA A 84 23.09 -9.72 -8.01
CA ALA A 84 23.12 -9.02 -6.71
C ALA A 84 23.54 -7.54 -6.85
N GLU A 85 24.30 -7.21 -7.89
CA GLU A 85 24.77 -5.86 -8.21
C GLU A 85 23.67 -4.92 -8.71
N LYS A 86 22.59 -5.50 -9.25
CA LYS A 86 21.39 -4.77 -9.71
C LYS A 86 20.21 -4.93 -8.77
N ALA A 87 20.46 -5.41 -7.55
CA ALA A 87 19.45 -5.49 -6.51
C ALA A 87 19.00 -4.07 -6.09
N VAL A 88 17.71 -3.92 -5.83
CA VAL A 88 17.14 -2.63 -5.42
C VAL A 88 17.61 -2.28 -4.02
N THR A 89 18.21 -1.10 -3.87
CA THR A 89 18.67 -0.61 -2.56
C THR A 89 17.49 -0.24 -1.66
N ALA A 90 17.67 -0.29 -0.35
CA ALA A 90 16.64 0.15 0.61
C ALA A 90 16.19 1.59 0.36
N ASN A 91 17.13 2.50 0.10
CA ASN A 91 16.82 3.91 -0.18
C ASN A 91 15.96 4.07 -1.45
N GLU A 92 16.31 3.34 -2.51
CA GLU A 92 15.52 3.34 -3.74
C GLU A 92 14.12 2.76 -3.53
N ALA A 93 14.01 1.63 -2.83
CA ALA A 93 12.72 1.02 -2.50
C ALA A 93 11.84 1.98 -1.69
N GLY A 94 12.43 2.68 -0.70
CA GLY A 94 11.73 3.67 0.11
C GLY A 94 11.26 4.90 -0.68
N ASN A 95 12.09 5.40 -1.60
CA ASN A 95 11.72 6.51 -2.48
C ASN A 95 10.60 6.12 -3.44
N ARG A 96 10.69 4.94 -4.06
CA ARG A 96 9.64 4.40 -4.95
C ARG A 96 8.33 4.19 -4.19
N TRP A 97 8.39 3.65 -2.97
CA TRP A 97 7.22 3.48 -2.12
C TRP A 97 6.57 4.81 -1.73
N THR A 98 7.37 5.80 -1.33
CA THR A 98 6.87 7.14 -1.00
C THR A 98 6.19 7.79 -2.21
N SER A 99 6.81 7.69 -3.39
CA SER A 99 6.22 8.17 -4.64
C SER A 99 4.89 7.48 -4.94
N LEU A 100 4.82 6.15 -4.80
CA LEU A 100 3.59 5.37 -5.00
C LEU A 100 2.48 5.83 -4.05
N MET A 101 2.78 6.00 -2.76
CA MET A 101 1.79 6.42 -1.76
C MET A 101 1.27 7.84 -2.04
N ASN A 102 2.16 8.77 -2.39
CA ASN A 102 1.77 10.14 -2.75
C ASN A 102 0.88 10.16 -4.01
N ASN A 103 1.21 9.35 -5.01
CA ASN A 103 0.39 9.21 -6.21
C ASN A 103 -0.99 8.64 -5.88
N LYS A 104 -1.09 7.66 -4.98
CA LYS A 104 -2.37 7.10 -4.54
C LYS A 104 -3.22 8.10 -3.77
N LEU A 105 -2.62 8.86 -2.85
CA LEU A 105 -3.29 9.96 -2.16
C LEU A 105 -3.83 10.99 -3.16
N ASN A 106 -2.99 11.47 -4.08
CA ASN A 106 -3.40 12.44 -5.09
C ASN A 106 -4.53 11.91 -5.97
N PHE A 107 -4.44 10.65 -6.41
CA PHE A 107 -5.49 10.02 -7.20
C PHE A 107 -6.82 9.95 -6.44
N ASP A 108 -6.78 9.63 -5.15
CA ASP A 108 -7.98 9.53 -4.31
C ASP A 108 -8.62 10.90 -4.08
N ILE A 109 -7.81 11.94 -3.86
CA ILE A 109 -8.26 13.34 -3.80
C ILE A 109 -8.92 13.75 -5.12
N LEU A 110 -8.27 13.51 -6.26
CA LEU A 110 -8.81 13.85 -7.58
C LEU A 110 -10.12 13.11 -7.87
N SER A 111 -10.21 11.84 -7.47
CA SER A 111 -11.40 11.01 -7.61
C SER A 111 -12.59 11.50 -6.76
N SER A 112 -12.34 12.35 -5.75
CA SER A 112 -13.40 12.99 -4.95
C SER A 112 -14.02 14.24 -5.58
N ASN A 113 -13.59 14.61 -6.79
CA ASN A 113 -14.12 15.77 -7.51
C ASN A 113 -15.52 15.49 -8.08
N GLU A 114 -16.54 15.82 -7.29
CA GLU A 114 -17.96 15.71 -7.66
C GLU A 114 -18.34 16.52 -8.91
N ARG A 115 -17.68 17.65 -9.17
CA ARG A 115 -17.94 18.44 -10.40
C ARG A 115 -17.54 17.66 -11.66
N ARG A 116 -16.42 16.92 -11.60
CA ARG A 116 -15.91 16.14 -12.72
C ARG A 116 -16.58 14.78 -12.84
N TYR A 117 -16.79 14.08 -11.72
CA TYR A 117 -17.21 12.67 -11.72
C TYR A 117 -18.66 12.44 -11.27
N LYS A 118 -19.37 13.49 -10.83
CA LYS A 118 -20.79 13.44 -10.41
C LYS A 118 -21.02 12.30 -9.40
N THR A 119 -21.97 11.42 -9.69
CA THR A 119 -22.33 10.26 -8.84
C THR A 119 -21.26 9.18 -8.75
N LYS A 120 -20.22 9.23 -9.61
CA LYS A 120 -19.08 8.31 -9.56
C LYS A 120 -17.92 8.84 -8.69
N ALA A 121 -18.02 10.05 -8.15
CA ALA A 121 -16.99 10.61 -7.29
C ALA A 121 -16.90 9.84 -5.97
N THR A 122 -15.68 9.58 -5.51
CA THR A 122 -15.46 9.06 -4.16
C THR A 122 -15.91 10.12 -3.15
N SER A 123 -16.68 9.74 -2.13
CA SER A 123 -17.09 10.68 -1.09
C SER A 123 -15.88 11.37 -0.45
N ARG A 124 -15.87 12.70 -0.40
CA ARG A 124 -14.80 13.46 0.29
C ARG A 124 -14.66 13.06 1.75
N LYS A 125 -15.77 12.74 2.42
CA LYS A 125 -15.78 12.26 3.80
C LYS A 125 -15.02 10.93 3.93
N LEU A 126 -15.18 10.03 2.96
CA LEU A 126 -14.46 8.75 2.93
C LEU A 126 -12.96 8.97 2.68
N VAL A 127 -12.60 9.80 1.70
CA VAL A 127 -11.19 10.14 1.43
C VAL A 127 -10.52 10.74 2.66
N LYS A 128 -11.16 11.72 3.31
CA LYS A 128 -10.69 12.29 4.57
C LYS A 128 -10.51 11.22 5.64
N SER A 129 -11.53 10.41 5.92
CA SER A 129 -11.43 9.34 6.92
C SER A 129 -10.36 8.28 6.60
N THR A 130 -9.94 8.16 5.33
CA THR A 130 -8.88 7.25 4.91
C THR A 130 -7.50 7.84 5.21
N TRP A 131 -7.27 9.13 4.96
CA TRP A 131 -5.93 9.74 4.99
C TRP A 131 -5.66 10.69 6.16
N GLU A 132 -6.67 11.30 6.76
CA GLU A 132 -6.59 12.16 7.98
C GLU A 132 -6.39 11.32 9.25
#